data_AF-A0A9W6TIP4-F1
#
_entry.id   AF-A0A9W6TIP4-F1
#
_cell.length_a   1.000
_cell.length_b   1.000
_cell.length_c   1.000
_cell.angle_alpha   90.00
_cell.angle_beta   90.00
_cell.angle_gamma   90.00
#
_symmetry.space_group_name_H-M   'P 1'
#
loop_
_entity.id
_entity.type
_entity.pdbx_description
1 polymer ?
#
loop_
_entity_poly.entity_id
_entity_poly.type
_entity_poly.pdbx_seq_one_letter_code
_entity_poly.pdbx_strand_id
1 'polypeptide(L)'
;MNEGEMMYNGPRHKVILYFETLGFKCPHGRDVADYLLALSTNQQYKYQAALPPGMAKHPRLASEFAKYFRESSLYSDIVEELASPIDKEIVERVGENMDPMPEFRQTLWENIRTLTWRQLIIILRNAAFIRVRTFMVVVMGLIYGSTFYDVDPTNVQVGPSFAESDIYGGPCHLLQAAFYRTCAWVIANSIALVPQALGEILVFATLVYWMCGFAATAAAYIIYLILLLLTNLVFASWFFCLSAMSPNLNIAKPMSTCSIVFFILSLV
;
A
#
# COMPACT_ATOMS: atom_id res chain seq x y z
N MET A 1 -2.51 26.25 -9.25
CA MET A 1 -1.41 26.37 -8.27
C MET A 1 -0.15 25.86 -8.94
N ASN A 2 0.98 26.55 -8.78
CA ASN A 2 2.27 26.16 -9.37
C ASN A 2 3.38 26.47 -8.36
N GLU A 3 4.33 25.55 -8.17
CA GLU A 3 5.45 25.70 -7.20
C GLU A 3 5.02 26.15 -5.78
N GLY A 4 3.84 25.75 -5.32
CA GLY A 4 3.30 26.16 -4.02
C GLY A 4 2.56 27.51 -4.02
N GLU A 5 2.54 28.22 -5.14
CA GLU A 5 1.91 29.54 -5.29
C GLU A 5 0.56 29.44 -6.03
N MET A 6 -0.41 30.23 -5.59
CA MET A 6 -1.76 30.27 -6.18
C MET A 6 -1.81 31.24 -7.36
N MET A 7 -1.99 30.69 -8.57
CA MET A 7 -2.15 31.49 -9.80
C MET A 7 -3.57 32.00 -10.02
N TYR A 8 -4.58 31.24 -9.56
CA TYR A 8 -5.99 31.57 -9.68
C TYR A 8 -6.80 30.69 -8.72
N ASN A 9 -7.78 31.29 -8.05
CA ASN A 9 -8.84 30.61 -7.32
C ASN A 9 -10.15 31.37 -7.59
N GLY A 10 -11.22 30.68 -7.95
CA GLY A 10 -12.50 31.31 -8.28
C GLY A 10 -13.36 30.53 -9.27
N PRO A 11 -14.48 31.12 -9.73
CA PRO A 11 -15.44 30.44 -10.59
C PRO A 11 -14.88 30.08 -11.97
N ARG A 12 -15.16 28.85 -12.43
CA ARG A 12 -14.70 28.33 -13.74
C ARG A 12 -14.99 29.26 -14.92
N HIS A 13 -16.13 29.96 -14.92
CA HIS A 13 -16.51 30.83 -16.04
C HIS A 13 -15.70 32.14 -16.11
N LYS A 14 -15.05 32.57 -15.02
CA LYS A 14 -14.22 33.78 -14.98
C LYS A 14 -12.73 33.52 -15.27
N VAL A 15 -12.30 32.25 -15.29
CA VAL A 15 -10.87 31.90 -15.39
C VAL A 15 -10.24 32.35 -16.70
N ILE A 16 -10.94 32.21 -17.83
CA ILE A 16 -10.43 32.61 -19.15
C ILE A 16 -10.28 34.13 -19.21
N LEU A 17 -11.32 34.85 -18.79
CA LEU A 17 -11.33 36.31 -18.72
C LEU A 17 -10.18 36.85 -17.86
N TYR A 18 -9.91 36.22 -16.72
CA TYR A 18 -8.79 36.58 -15.86
C TYR A 18 -7.43 36.41 -16.55
N PHE A 19 -7.17 35.28 -17.22
CA PHE A 19 -5.89 35.11 -17.91
C PHE A 19 -5.78 35.98 -19.17
N GLU A 20 -6.90 36.35 -19.80
CA GLU A 20 -6.94 37.34 -20.88
C GLU A 20 -6.53 38.75 -20.39
N THR A 21 -6.89 39.15 -19.16
CA THR A 21 -6.40 40.43 -18.60
C THR A 21 -4.90 40.43 -18.29
N LEU A 22 -4.26 39.26 -18.22
CA LEU A 22 -2.80 39.10 -18.12
C LEU A 22 -2.12 38.94 -19.49
N GLY A 23 -2.90 39.01 -20.58
CA GLY A 23 -2.41 38.90 -21.95
C GLY A 23 -2.21 37.45 -22.43
N PHE A 24 -2.91 36.47 -21.86
CA PHE A 24 -2.93 35.10 -22.36
C PHE A 24 -4.29 34.75 -22.96
N LYS A 25 -4.29 34.22 -24.18
CA LYS A 25 -5.52 33.85 -24.89
C LYS A 25 -5.58 32.36 -25.16
N CYS A 26 -6.71 31.75 -24.80
CA CYS A 26 -6.96 30.35 -25.10
C CYS A 26 -7.27 30.18 -26.61
N PRO A 27 -6.58 29.29 -27.35
CA PRO A 27 -6.88 29.03 -28.75
C PRO A 27 -8.24 28.34 -28.92
N HIS A 28 -8.91 28.63 -30.04
CA HIS A 28 -10.17 27.96 -30.37
C HIS A 28 -9.98 26.45 -30.53
N GLY A 29 -10.78 25.65 -29.82
CA GLY A 29 -10.78 24.19 -29.90
C GLY A 29 -9.82 23.46 -28.95
N ARG A 30 -9.07 24.18 -28.11
CA ARG A 30 -8.25 23.57 -27.05
C ARG A 30 -9.05 23.45 -25.74
N ASP A 31 -8.83 22.37 -25.01
CA ASP A 31 -9.44 22.20 -23.69
C ASP A 31 -8.90 23.24 -22.69
N VAL A 32 -9.81 23.78 -21.87
CA VAL A 32 -9.48 24.86 -20.92
C VAL A 32 -8.56 24.36 -19.81
N ALA A 33 -8.73 23.13 -19.33
CA ALA A 33 -7.86 22.59 -18.29
C ALA A 33 -6.43 22.39 -18.82
N ASP A 34 -6.28 21.87 -20.04
CA ASP A 34 -4.98 21.74 -20.70
C ASP A 34 -4.29 23.08 -20.94
N TYR A 35 -5.07 24.10 -21.32
CA TYR A 35 -4.58 25.46 -21.44
C TYR A 35 -4.03 26.00 -20.11
N LEU A 36 -4.80 25.87 -19.03
CA LEU A 36 -4.39 26.33 -17.69
C LEU A 36 -3.16 25.57 -17.16
N LEU A 37 -3.08 24.26 -17.40
CA LEU A 37 -1.89 23.47 -17.09
C LEU A 37 -0.69 23.98 -17.89
N ALA A 38 -0.86 24.28 -19.17
CA ALA A 38 0.24 24.81 -19.98
C ALA A 38 0.73 26.18 -19.50
N LEU A 39 -0.16 27.04 -18.97
CA LEU A 39 0.22 28.31 -18.34
C LEU A 39 1.07 28.13 -17.08
N SER A 40 0.86 27.05 -16.32
CA SER A 40 1.71 26.71 -15.16
C SER A 40 3.09 26.15 -15.54
N THR A 41 3.40 26.00 -16.83
CA THR A 41 4.67 25.45 -17.30
C THR A 41 5.39 26.40 -18.25
N ASN A 42 6.57 26.01 -18.71
CA ASN A 42 7.30 26.72 -19.75
C ASN A 42 6.57 26.75 -21.11
N GLN A 43 5.42 26.08 -21.27
CA GLN A 43 4.64 26.13 -22.51
C GLN A 43 3.77 27.40 -22.64
N GLN A 44 3.74 28.26 -21.62
CA GLN A 44 2.99 29.51 -21.61
C GLN A 44 3.26 30.43 -22.83
N TYR A 45 4.45 30.37 -23.45
CA TYR A 45 4.79 31.18 -24.63
C TYR A 45 3.84 30.98 -25.81
N LYS A 46 3.25 29.79 -25.94
CA LYS A 46 2.34 29.45 -27.06
C LYS A 46 1.02 30.21 -27.01
N TYR A 47 0.69 30.82 -25.87
CA TYR A 47 -0.60 31.45 -25.61
C TYR A 47 -0.49 32.93 -25.29
N GLN A 48 0.71 33.51 -25.42
CA GLN A 48 0.91 34.94 -25.23
C GLN A 48 0.21 35.71 -26.37
N ALA A 49 -0.68 36.61 -25.99
CA ALA A 49 -1.33 37.56 -26.86
C ALA A 49 -0.70 38.95 -26.68
N ALA A 50 -1.29 39.99 -27.29
CA ALA A 50 -0.83 41.36 -27.08
C ALA A 50 -0.88 41.71 -25.57
N LEU A 51 0.16 42.37 -25.07
CA LEU A 51 0.17 42.83 -23.68
C LEU A 51 -0.95 43.86 -23.45
N PRO A 52 -1.66 43.75 -22.32
CA PRO A 52 -2.65 44.76 -21.95
C PRO A 52 -1.98 46.11 -21.64
N PRO A 53 -2.71 47.23 -21.80
CA PRO A 53 -2.20 48.55 -21.47
C PRO A 53 -1.80 48.62 -19.99
N GLY A 54 -0.55 49.02 -19.71
CA GLY A 54 -0.02 49.13 -18.34
C GLY A 54 0.82 47.95 -17.85
N MET A 55 0.93 46.86 -18.63
CA MET A 55 1.79 45.72 -18.29
C MET A 55 3.06 45.73 -19.15
N ALA A 56 4.24 45.71 -18.51
CA ALA A 56 5.54 45.77 -19.20
C ALA A 56 6.02 44.40 -19.72
N LYS A 57 5.61 43.30 -19.07
CA LYS A 57 5.98 41.93 -19.42
C LYS A 57 4.86 40.97 -18.99
N HIS A 58 4.68 39.87 -19.73
CA HIS A 58 3.84 38.78 -19.25
C HIS A 58 4.45 38.15 -18.00
N PRO A 59 3.63 37.79 -16.98
CA PRO A 59 4.11 37.02 -15.84
C PRO A 59 4.67 35.68 -16.33
N ARG A 60 5.78 35.25 -15.74
CA ARG A 60 6.45 34.00 -16.09
C ARG A 60 6.62 33.07 -14.90
N LEU A 61 7.02 33.62 -13.76
CA LEU A 61 7.23 32.84 -12.54
C LEU A 61 5.91 32.64 -11.81
N ALA A 62 5.79 31.53 -11.08
CA ALA A 62 4.62 31.24 -10.26
C ALA A 62 4.35 32.37 -9.24
N SER A 63 5.40 32.98 -8.68
CA SER A 63 5.33 34.12 -7.78
C SER A 63 4.80 35.40 -8.45
N GLU A 64 5.11 35.63 -9.73
CA GLU A 64 4.57 36.78 -10.48
C GLU A 64 3.08 36.60 -10.75
N PHE A 65 2.65 35.40 -11.16
CA PHE A 65 1.22 35.09 -11.30
C PHE A 65 0.48 35.25 -9.97
N ALA A 66 1.04 34.75 -8.86
CA ALA A 66 0.44 34.90 -7.54
C ALA A 66 0.36 36.36 -7.09
N LYS A 67 1.34 37.19 -7.42
CA LYS A 67 1.29 38.64 -7.16
C LYS A 67 0.13 39.29 -7.90
N TYR A 68 -0.02 39.04 -9.21
CA TYR A 68 -1.14 39.57 -9.99
C TYR A 68 -2.49 39.04 -9.52
N PHE A 69 -2.55 37.79 -9.04
CA PHE A 69 -3.76 37.25 -8.43
C PHE A 69 -4.12 38.01 -7.15
N ARG A 70 -3.16 38.23 -6.24
CA ARG A 70 -3.37 38.99 -5.00
C ARG A 70 -3.78 40.44 -5.23
N GLU A 71 -3.31 41.06 -6.31
CA GLU A 71 -3.68 42.43 -6.72
C GLU A 71 -5.03 42.51 -7.45
N SER A 72 -5.60 41.36 -7.86
CA SER A 72 -6.85 41.34 -8.60
C SER A 72 -8.08 41.52 -7.71
N SER A 73 -9.17 42.04 -8.28
CA SER A 73 -10.45 42.15 -7.58
C SER A 73 -10.98 40.80 -7.10
N LEU A 74 -10.71 39.72 -7.84
CA LEU A 74 -11.13 38.37 -7.47
C LEU A 74 -10.55 37.93 -6.13
N TYR A 75 -9.31 38.30 -5.82
CA TYR A 75 -8.69 37.97 -4.54
C TYR A 75 -9.32 38.79 -3.41
N SER A 76 -9.57 40.08 -3.63
CA SER A 76 -10.28 40.93 -2.67
C SER A 76 -11.68 40.40 -2.38
N ASP A 77 -12.45 40.03 -3.40
CA ASP A 77 -13.79 39.45 -3.27
C ASP A 77 -13.76 38.17 -2.41
N ILE A 78 -12.78 37.28 -2.66
CA ILE A 78 -12.60 36.04 -1.89
C ILE A 78 -12.23 36.34 -0.44
N VAL A 79 -11.32 37.28 -0.19
CA VAL A 79 -10.92 37.65 1.19
C VAL A 79 -12.08 38.28 1.94
N GLU A 80 -12.89 39.10 1.28
CA GLU A 80 -14.10 39.68 1.85
C GLU A 80 -15.16 38.61 2.16
N GLU A 81 -15.37 37.65 1.26
CA GLU A 81 -16.25 36.50 1.48
C GLU A 81 -15.76 35.64 2.66
N LEU A 82 -14.46 35.37 2.77
CA LEU A 82 -13.89 34.64 3.91
C LEU A 82 -13.96 35.42 5.23
N ALA A 83 -13.91 36.76 5.18
CA ALA A 83 -14.02 37.62 6.37
C ALA A 83 -15.47 37.85 6.80
N SER A 84 -16.44 37.58 5.91
CA SER A 84 -17.85 37.69 6.22
C SER A 84 -18.27 36.65 7.27
N PRO A 85 -19.18 36.99 8.19
CA PRO A 85 -19.63 36.05 9.21
C PRO A 85 -20.30 34.86 8.53
N ILE A 86 -19.85 33.65 8.86
CA ILE A 86 -20.39 32.40 8.32
C ILE A 86 -21.89 32.33 8.63
N ASP A 87 -22.70 32.12 7.59
CA ASP A 87 -24.15 31.97 7.74
C ASP A 87 -24.48 30.86 8.73
N LYS A 88 -25.35 31.17 9.69
CA LYS A 88 -25.75 30.23 10.75
C LYS A 88 -26.37 28.95 10.18
N GLU A 89 -27.06 29.06 9.05
CA GLU A 89 -27.65 27.92 8.34
C GLU A 89 -26.57 26.95 7.79
N ILE A 90 -25.42 27.47 7.35
CA ILE A 90 -24.30 26.64 6.88
C ILE A 90 -23.67 25.92 8.08
N VAL A 91 -23.47 26.63 9.20
CA VAL A 91 -22.92 26.03 10.43
C VAL A 91 -23.83 24.92 10.96
N GLU A 92 -25.15 25.15 10.96
CA GLU A 92 -26.15 24.16 11.37
C GLU A 92 -26.16 22.94 10.45
N ARG A 93 -26.11 23.15 9.12
CA ARG A 93 -26.01 22.05 8.14
C ARG A 93 -24.71 21.27 8.23
N VAL A 94 -23.59 21.91 8.57
CA VAL A 94 -22.30 21.24 8.82
C VAL A 94 -22.39 20.42 10.11
N GLY A 95 -23.00 20.98 11.17
CA GLY A 95 -23.25 20.26 12.42
C GLY A 95 -24.15 19.03 12.27
N GLU A 96 -25.15 19.10 11.38
CA GLU A 96 -26.07 17.98 11.14
C GLU A 96 -25.51 16.91 10.19
N ASN A 97 -24.68 17.28 9.21
CA ASN A 97 -24.28 16.37 8.13
C ASN A 97 -22.79 15.99 8.13
N MET A 98 -21.93 16.84 8.68
CA MET A 98 -20.47 16.69 8.61
C MET A 98 -19.87 16.25 9.96
N ASP A 99 -20.33 16.84 11.07
CA ASP A 99 -19.89 16.45 12.43
C ASP A 99 -20.24 15.01 12.82
N PRO A 100 -21.40 14.43 12.44
CA PRO A 100 -21.67 13.03 12.75
C PRO A 100 -20.94 12.06 11.80
N MET A 101 -20.14 12.56 10.85
CA MET A 101 -19.40 11.69 9.94
C MET A 101 -18.24 11.04 10.71
N PRO A 102 -18.28 9.72 10.95
CA PRO A 102 -17.23 9.06 11.70
C PRO A 102 -15.92 9.06 10.89
N GLU A 103 -14.79 9.23 11.58
CA GLU A 103 -13.44 9.15 11.00
C GLU A 103 -13.25 7.86 10.17
N PHE A 104 -13.93 6.78 10.56
CA PHE A 104 -14.04 5.54 9.79
C PHE A 104 -15.51 5.15 9.58
N ARG A 105 -15.90 4.91 8.32
CA ARG A 105 -17.27 4.51 7.94
C ARG A 105 -17.69 3.14 8.51
N GLN A 106 -16.73 2.26 8.77
CA GLN A 106 -16.97 0.89 9.23
C GLN A 106 -16.29 0.62 10.56
N THR A 107 -16.88 -0.27 11.35
CA THR A 107 -16.27 -0.74 12.59
C THR A 107 -15.00 -1.55 12.30
N LEU A 108 -14.12 -1.67 13.31
CA LEU A 108 -12.84 -2.41 13.16
C LEU A 108 -13.06 -3.87 12.74
N TRP A 109 -14.08 -4.52 13.30
CA TRP A 109 -14.37 -5.92 13.02
C TRP A 109 -14.88 -6.12 11.59
N GLU A 110 -15.77 -5.24 11.13
CA GLU A 110 -16.28 -5.27 9.74
C GLU A 110 -15.16 -5.03 8.74
N ASN A 111 -14.24 -4.11 9.04
CA ASN A 111 -13.03 -3.89 8.25
C ASN A 111 -12.18 -5.15 8.18
N ILE A 112 -11.87 -5.78 9.32
CA ILE A 112 -11.06 -7.01 9.36
C ILE A 112 -11.72 -8.12 8.54
N ARG A 113 -13.03 -8.37 8.74
CA ARG A 113 -13.76 -9.42 8.03
C ARG A 113 -13.77 -9.20 6.52
N THR A 114 -14.06 -7.97 6.09
CA THR A 114 -14.13 -7.61 4.66
C THR A 114 -12.76 -7.73 4.00
N LEU A 115 -11.72 -7.21 4.66
CA LEU A 115 -10.35 -7.28 4.17
C LEU A 115 -9.84 -8.72 4.11
N THR A 116 -10.11 -9.53 5.13
CA THR A 116 -9.70 -10.94 5.19
C THR A 116 -10.37 -11.73 4.07
N TRP A 117 -11.69 -11.59 3.90
CA TRP A 117 -12.44 -12.27 2.85
C TRP A 117 -11.94 -11.90 1.46
N ARG A 118 -11.70 -10.60 1.22
CA ARG A 118 -11.14 -10.13 -0.04
C ARG A 118 -9.74 -10.73 -0.28
N GLN A 119 -8.88 -10.71 0.74
CA GLN A 119 -7.52 -11.22 0.64
C GLN A 119 -7.51 -12.73 0.37
N LEU A 120 -8.37 -13.49 1.03
CA LEU A 120 -8.56 -14.92 0.77
C LEU A 120 -8.99 -15.20 -0.67
N ILE A 121 -9.96 -14.45 -1.20
CA ILE A 121 -10.39 -14.60 -2.60
C ILE A 121 -9.24 -14.31 -3.57
N ILE A 122 -8.45 -13.26 -3.32
CA ILE A 122 -7.31 -12.91 -4.17
C ILE A 122 -6.28 -14.05 -4.22
N ILE A 123 -5.95 -14.60 -3.05
CA ILE A 123 -5.01 -15.72 -2.93
C ILE A 123 -5.56 -16.95 -3.64
N LEU A 124 -6.79 -17.36 -3.32
CA LEU A 124 -7.42 -18.56 -3.89
C LEU A 124 -7.62 -18.47 -5.40
N ARG A 125 -7.90 -17.28 -5.93
CA ARG A 125 -8.06 -17.05 -7.36
C ARG A 125 -6.73 -17.12 -8.11
N ASN A 126 -5.60 -16.94 -7.45
CA ASN A 126 -4.28 -17.09 -8.04
C ASN A 126 -3.86 -18.58 -8.06
N ALA A 127 -4.61 -19.40 -8.78
CA ALA A 127 -4.36 -20.84 -8.90
C ALA A 127 -3.03 -21.18 -9.58
N ALA A 128 -2.47 -20.27 -10.40
CA ALA A 128 -1.14 -20.45 -10.97
C ALA A 128 -0.06 -20.39 -9.87
N PHE A 129 -0.10 -19.36 -9.03
CA PHE A 129 0.82 -19.22 -7.91
C PHE A 129 0.72 -20.39 -6.92
N ILE A 130 -0.51 -20.79 -6.56
CA ILE A 130 -0.74 -21.94 -5.67
C ILE A 130 -0.12 -23.21 -6.28
N ARG A 131 -0.38 -23.51 -7.56
CA ARG A 131 0.17 -24.72 -8.20
C ARG A 131 1.69 -24.76 -8.22
N VAL A 132 2.35 -23.66 -8.59
CA VAL A 132 3.83 -23.61 -8.60
C VAL A 132 4.39 -23.81 -7.20
N ARG A 133 3.78 -23.16 -6.20
CA ARG A 133 4.21 -23.23 -4.81
C ARG A 133 4.00 -24.62 -4.21
N THR A 134 2.85 -25.25 -4.43
CA THR A 134 2.61 -26.64 -4.02
C THR A 134 3.59 -27.60 -4.67
N PHE A 135 3.87 -27.45 -5.97
CA PHE A 135 4.86 -28.28 -6.66
C PHE A 135 6.26 -28.15 -6.04
N MET A 136 6.71 -26.92 -5.75
CA MET A 136 8.00 -26.67 -5.11
C MET A 136 8.09 -27.31 -3.73
N VAL A 137 7.03 -27.24 -2.92
CA VAL A 137 6.97 -27.86 -1.59
C VAL A 137 7.06 -29.39 -1.66
N VAL A 138 6.39 -30.01 -2.64
CA VAL A 138 6.47 -31.47 -2.84
C VAL A 138 7.89 -31.88 -3.22
N VAL A 139 8.52 -31.17 -4.16
CA VAL A 139 9.91 -31.47 -4.57
C VAL A 139 10.87 -31.35 -3.39
N MET A 140 10.74 -30.29 -2.58
CA MET A 140 11.55 -30.14 -1.35
C MET A 140 11.29 -31.27 -0.36
N GLY A 141 10.02 -31.62 -0.11
CA GLY A 141 9.64 -32.74 0.76
C GLY A 141 10.28 -34.06 0.33
N LEU A 142 10.31 -34.35 -0.99
CA LEU A 142 10.95 -35.54 -1.54
C LEU A 142 12.47 -35.52 -1.37
N ILE A 143 13.12 -34.37 -1.60
CA ILE A 143 14.57 -34.23 -1.40
C ILE A 143 14.94 -34.48 0.07
N TYR A 144 14.22 -33.84 1.00
CA TYR A 144 14.42 -34.05 2.44
C TYR A 144 14.15 -35.50 2.85
N GLY A 145 13.02 -36.07 2.41
CA GLY A 145 12.68 -37.46 2.69
C GLY A 145 13.67 -38.46 2.10
N SER A 146 14.30 -38.16 0.96
CA SER A 146 15.33 -39.00 0.35
C SER A 146 16.70 -38.90 1.04
N THR A 147 17.03 -37.73 1.58
CA THR A 147 18.29 -37.52 2.32
C THR A 147 18.25 -38.22 3.67
N PHE A 148 17.08 -38.22 4.31
CA PHE A 148 16.80 -38.86 5.59
C PHE A 148 15.96 -40.12 5.41
N TYR A 149 16.24 -40.90 4.37
CA TYR A 149 15.55 -42.16 4.13
C TYR A 149 16.01 -43.20 5.16
N ASP A 150 15.07 -43.71 5.97
CA ASP A 150 15.28 -44.77 6.96
C ASP A 150 16.38 -44.45 8.00
N VAL A 151 16.20 -43.36 8.75
CA VAL A 151 17.23 -42.84 9.65
C VAL A 151 17.14 -43.45 11.05
N ASP A 152 18.28 -43.91 11.56
CA ASP A 152 18.44 -44.33 12.95
C ASP A 152 18.10 -43.16 13.93
N PRO A 153 17.25 -43.37 14.94
CA PRO A 153 16.65 -42.32 15.76
C PRO A 153 17.61 -41.58 16.71
N THR A 154 18.91 -41.84 16.65
CA THR A 154 19.91 -41.33 17.60
C THR A 154 20.57 -40.00 17.19
N ASN A 155 20.43 -39.54 15.94
CA ASN A 155 21.05 -38.28 15.48
C ASN A 155 20.27 -37.60 14.34
N VAL A 156 19.03 -37.18 14.60
CA VAL A 156 18.20 -36.51 13.58
C VAL A 156 17.90 -35.06 13.94
N GLN A 157 18.60 -34.12 13.32
CA GLN A 157 18.17 -32.73 13.20
C GLN A 157 17.53 -32.53 11.82
N VAL A 158 16.20 -32.67 11.73
CA VAL A 158 15.45 -32.23 10.54
C VAL A 158 15.30 -30.71 10.58
N GLY A 159 16.11 -30.01 9.78
CA GLY A 159 16.05 -28.56 9.66
C GLY A 159 14.71 -28.11 9.06
N PRO A 160 14.01 -27.13 9.65
CA PRO A 160 12.78 -26.60 9.09
C PRO A 160 13.06 -25.89 7.75
N SER A 161 12.30 -26.24 6.72
CA SER A 161 12.32 -25.55 5.42
C SER A 161 11.53 -24.23 5.51
N PHE A 162 12.23 -23.12 5.38
CA PHE A 162 11.66 -21.77 5.47
C PHE A 162 11.06 -21.35 4.12
N ALA A 163 9.73 -21.31 4.03
CA ALA A 163 9.06 -20.60 2.94
C ALA A 163 8.96 -19.12 3.35
N GLU A 164 9.79 -18.27 2.74
CA GLU A 164 9.64 -16.82 2.85
C GLU A 164 8.26 -16.43 2.31
N SER A 165 7.34 -16.05 3.20
CA SER A 165 6.12 -15.38 2.81
C SER A 165 6.46 -13.92 2.53
N ASP A 166 6.34 -13.49 1.27
CA ASP A 166 6.37 -12.08 0.89
C ASP A 166 5.20 -11.34 1.57
N ILE A 167 5.37 -10.95 2.84
CA ILE A 167 4.43 -10.07 3.57
C ILE A 167 4.60 -8.60 3.14
N TYR A 168 5.62 -8.32 2.35
CA TYR A 168 6.03 -6.99 2.01
C TYR A 168 5.36 -6.52 0.72
N GLY A 169 4.47 -5.56 0.84
CA GLY A 169 3.80 -4.96 -0.32
C GLY A 169 2.30 -4.82 -0.16
N GLY A 170 1.81 -4.66 1.07
CA GLY A 170 0.48 -4.11 1.26
C GLY A 170 0.36 -2.74 0.58
N PRO A 171 -0.74 -2.44 -0.12
CA PRO A 171 -0.89 -1.19 -0.85
C PRO A 171 -0.89 -0.01 0.13
N CYS A 172 0.27 0.63 0.33
CA CYS A 172 0.42 1.78 1.22
C CYS A 172 -0.45 2.96 0.78
N HIS A 173 -0.80 3.02 -0.52
CA HIS A 173 -1.69 4.03 -1.09
C HIS A 173 -3.09 3.99 -0.48
N LEU A 174 -3.59 2.80 -0.12
CA LEU A 174 -4.92 2.66 0.49
C LEU A 174 -4.92 2.99 1.99
N LEU A 175 -3.77 2.84 2.66
CA LEU A 175 -3.56 3.31 4.03
C LEU A 175 -3.51 4.86 4.09
N GLN A 176 -2.95 5.50 3.06
CA GLN A 176 -2.87 6.96 2.96
C GLN A 176 -4.23 7.64 2.75
N ALA A 177 -5.20 6.95 2.17
CA ALA A 177 -6.55 7.46 1.95
C ALA A 177 -7.50 7.24 3.15
N ALA A 178 -6.97 6.81 4.32
CA ALA A 178 -7.69 6.59 5.58
C ALA A 178 -8.95 5.69 5.49
N PHE A 179 -9.09 4.88 4.44
CA PHE A 179 -10.27 4.01 4.25
C PHE A 179 -10.40 2.94 5.34
N TYR A 180 -9.29 2.50 5.94
CA TYR A 180 -9.27 1.49 6.99
C TYR A 180 -8.10 1.72 7.95
N ARG A 181 -8.28 1.30 9.20
CA ARG A 181 -7.24 1.36 10.23
C ARG A 181 -6.07 0.44 9.87
N THR A 182 -4.84 0.92 10.01
CA THR A 182 -3.62 0.16 9.69
C THR A 182 -3.56 -1.20 10.39
N CYS A 183 -3.95 -1.26 11.67
CA CYS A 183 -3.97 -2.50 12.44
C CYS A 183 -4.97 -3.53 11.89
N ALA A 184 -6.12 -3.07 11.37
CA ALA A 184 -7.14 -3.96 10.80
C ALA A 184 -6.62 -4.64 9.52
N TRP A 185 -5.84 -3.93 8.71
CA TRP A 185 -5.23 -4.47 7.50
C TRP A 185 -4.16 -5.52 7.81
N VAL A 186 -3.26 -5.25 8.78
CA VAL A 186 -2.22 -6.21 9.18
C VAL A 186 -2.85 -7.50 9.71
N ILE A 187 -3.84 -7.39 10.61
CA ILE A 187 -4.54 -8.55 11.18
C ILE A 187 -5.24 -9.35 10.09
N ALA A 188 -5.98 -8.68 9.20
CA ALA A 188 -6.69 -9.33 8.12
C ALA A 188 -5.75 -10.08 7.15
N ASN A 189 -4.59 -9.49 6.84
CA ASN A 189 -3.61 -10.11 5.98
C ASN A 189 -2.96 -11.33 6.65
N SER A 190 -2.60 -11.23 7.93
CA SER A 190 -2.06 -12.36 8.70
C SER A 190 -3.05 -13.53 8.74
N ILE A 191 -4.33 -13.28 8.99
CA ILE A 191 -5.36 -14.34 9.01
C ILE A 191 -5.53 -14.97 7.63
N ALA A 192 -5.49 -14.18 6.55
CA ALA A 192 -5.70 -14.69 5.20
C ALA A 192 -4.56 -15.60 4.71
N LEU A 193 -3.35 -15.47 5.26
CA LEU A 193 -2.19 -16.29 4.90
C LEU A 193 -2.16 -17.65 5.62
N VAL A 194 -2.80 -17.75 6.80
CA VAL A 194 -2.79 -18.97 7.63
C VAL A 194 -3.29 -20.22 6.88
N PRO A 195 -4.43 -20.20 6.16
CA PRO A 195 -4.92 -21.39 5.46
C PRO A 195 -3.96 -21.92 4.40
N GLN A 196 -3.27 -21.01 3.69
CA GLN A 196 -2.31 -21.40 2.67
C GLN A 196 -1.05 -22.02 3.32
N ALA A 197 -0.53 -21.41 4.37
CA ALA A 197 0.63 -21.93 5.11
C ALA A 197 0.32 -23.32 5.71
N LEU A 198 -0.87 -23.51 6.28
CA LEU A 198 -1.32 -24.81 6.80
C LEU A 198 -1.34 -25.89 5.73
N GLY A 199 -1.83 -25.57 4.52
CA GLY A 199 -1.84 -26.51 3.40
C GLY A 199 -0.44 -26.94 2.98
N GLU A 200 0.50 -26.00 2.90
CA GLU A 200 1.90 -26.27 2.56
C GLU A 200 2.58 -27.15 3.62
N ILE A 201 2.40 -26.82 4.90
CA ILE A 201 2.97 -27.57 6.02
C ILE A 201 2.42 -28.99 6.06
N LEU A 202 1.10 -29.16 5.86
CA LEU A 202 0.48 -30.48 5.90
C LEU A 202 1.07 -31.40 4.82
N VAL A 203 1.16 -30.92 3.58
CA VAL A 203 1.74 -31.69 2.47
C VAL A 203 3.19 -32.06 2.74
N PHE A 204 4.00 -31.10 3.19
CA PHE A 204 5.40 -31.33 3.51
C PHE A 204 5.59 -32.32 4.67
N ALA A 205 4.87 -32.10 5.78
CA ALA A 205 4.94 -32.93 6.98
C ALA A 205 4.52 -34.37 6.69
N THR A 206 3.44 -34.57 5.92
CA THR A 206 3.02 -35.92 5.53
C THR A 206 4.13 -36.62 4.75
N LEU A 207 4.72 -35.98 3.73
CA LEU A 207 5.77 -36.61 2.90
C LEU A 207 6.98 -37.02 3.75
N VAL A 208 7.54 -36.08 4.51
CA VAL A 208 8.75 -36.34 5.31
C VAL A 208 8.48 -37.38 6.39
N TYR A 209 7.32 -37.32 7.05
CA TYR A 209 7.04 -38.21 8.17
C TYR A 209 7.03 -39.69 7.77
N TRP A 210 6.35 -40.00 6.66
CA TRP A 210 6.23 -41.36 6.17
C TRP A 210 7.51 -41.84 5.45
N MET A 211 8.24 -40.95 4.77
CA MET A 211 9.49 -41.31 4.09
C MET A 211 10.65 -41.57 5.05
N CYS A 212 10.73 -40.84 6.17
CA CYS A 212 11.78 -41.04 7.17
C CYS A 212 11.54 -42.27 8.06
N GLY A 213 10.37 -42.93 7.96
CA GLY A 213 10.08 -44.13 8.74
C GLY A 213 9.81 -43.89 10.23
N PHE A 214 9.26 -42.72 10.62
CA PHE A 214 8.92 -42.45 12.01
C PHE A 214 7.83 -43.39 12.56
N ALA A 215 7.68 -43.43 13.89
CA ALA A 215 6.75 -44.33 14.57
C ALA A 215 5.31 -44.20 14.05
N ALA A 216 4.74 -45.27 13.49
CA ALA A 216 3.44 -45.30 12.83
C ALA A 216 2.21 -45.17 13.77
N THR A 217 2.27 -44.31 14.78
CA THR A 217 1.17 -44.02 15.70
C THR A 217 0.55 -42.66 15.38
N ALA A 218 -0.79 -42.59 15.37
CA ALA A 218 -1.51 -41.35 15.07
C ALA A 218 -1.14 -40.21 16.04
N ALA A 219 -0.89 -40.52 17.32
CA ALA A 219 -0.49 -39.53 18.31
C ALA A 219 0.88 -38.90 18.00
N ALA A 220 1.88 -39.70 17.60
CA ALA A 220 3.19 -39.20 17.23
C ALA A 220 3.14 -38.31 15.98
N TYR A 221 2.31 -38.68 15.00
CA TYR A 221 2.10 -37.86 13.80
C TYR A 221 1.47 -36.50 14.12
N ILE A 222 0.44 -36.48 14.99
CA ILE A 222 -0.20 -35.23 15.39
C ILE A 222 0.76 -34.33 16.17
N ILE A 223 1.54 -34.89 17.09
CA ILE A 223 2.55 -34.14 17.84
C ILE A 223 3.60 -33.55 16.89
N TYR A 224 4.09 -34.35 15.93
CA TYR A 224 5.01 -33.88 14.89
C TYR A 224 4.43 -32.72 14.07
N LEU A 225 3.17 -32.84 13.65
CA LEU A 225 2.48 -31.81 12.88
C LEU A 225 2.29 -30.51 13.68
N ILE A 226 1.94 -30.61 14.97
CA ILE A 226 1.81 -29.45 15.87
C ILE A 226 3.17 -28.78 16.07
N LEU A 227 4.24 -29.55 16.30
CA LEU A 227 5.59 -29.01 16.47
C LEU A 227 6.05 -28.26 15.21
N LEU A 228 5.87 -28.86 14.03
CA LEU A 228 6.19 -28.20 12.76
C LEU A 228 5.39 -26.90 12.54
N LEU A 229 4.10 -26.92 12.87
CA LEU A 229 3.25 -25.74 12.77
C LEU A 229 3.74 -24.63 13.71
N LEU A 230 4.03 -24.96 14.97
CA LEU A 230 4.50 -24.00 15.97
C LEU A 230 5.84 -23.39 15.53
N THR A 231 6.78 -24.22 15.08
CA THR A 231 8.07 -23.76 14.55
C THR A 231 7.86 -22.80 13.37
N ASN A 232 7.00 -23.15 12.41
CA ASN A 232 6.72 -22.28 11.27
C ASN A 232 6.13 -20.93 11.70
N LEU A 233 5.21 -20.90 12.66
CA LEU A 233 4.64 -19.67 13.19
C LEU A 233 5.68 -18.79 13.91
N VAL A 234 6.60 -19.39 14.67
CA VAL A 234 7.70 -18.66 15.32
C VAL A 234 8.60 -18.02 14.28
N PHE A 235 9.01 -18.76 13.25
CA PHE A 235 9.85 -18.24 12.18
C PHE A 235 9.14 -17.20 11.32
N ALA A 236 7.86 -17.39 11.00
CA ALA A 236 7.06 -16.40 10.29
C ALA A 236 6.96 -15.09 11.09
N SER A 237 6.78 -15.18 12.42
CA SER A 237 6.76 -14.01 13.31
C SER A 237 8.13 -13.32 13.38
N TRP A 238 9.21 -14.10 13.40
CA TRP A 238 10.57 -13.58 13.36
C TRP A 238 10.87 -12.85 12.04
N PHE A 239 10.54 -13.45 10.90
CA PHE A 239 10.70 -12.79 9.60
C PHE A 239 9.84 -11.54 9.49
N PHE A 240 8.60 -11.55 10.00
CA PHE A 240 7.76 -10.36 10.07
C PHE A 240 8.39 -9.23 10.91
N CYS A 241 9.07 -9.58 12.01
CA CYS A 241 9.80 -8.60 12.81
C CYS A 241 10.98 -8.00 12.01
N LEU A 242 11.79 -8.85 11.37
CA LEU A 242 12.85 -8.40 10.46
C LEU A 242 12.29 -7.55 9.32
N SER A 243 11.07 -7.85 8.85
CA SER A 243 10.34 -7.04 7.88
C SER A 243 10.08 -5.64 8.35
N ALA A 244 9.49 -5.52 9.53
CA ALA A 244 9.13 -4.24 10.10
C ALA A 244 10.37 -3.38 10.39
N MET A 245 11.51 -4.00 10.69
CA MET A 245 12.78 -3.29 10.91
C MET A 245 13.43 -2.81 9.61
N SER A 246 13.15 -3.47 8.48
CA SER A 246 13.80 -3.16 7.20
C SER A 246 13.10 -2.02 6.44
N PRO A 247 13.84 -1.03 5.90
CA PRO A 247 13.25 0.05 5.13
C PRO A 247 12.75 -0.39 3.74
N ASN A 248 13.33 -1.45 3.18
CA ASN A 248 13.09 -1.90 1.81
C ASN A 248 13.19 -3.43 1.67
N LEU A 249 12.42 -3.96 0.72
CA LEU A 249 12.39 -5.36 0.34
C LEU A 249 13.76 -5.94 -0.07
N ASN A 250 14.56 -5.12 -0.75
CA ASN A 250 15.89 -5.53 -1.22
C ASN A 250 16.89 -5.72 -0.07
N ILE A 251 16.61 -5.16 1.11
CA ILE A 251 17.44 -5.31 2.32
C ILE A 251 16.85 -6.41 3.22
N ALA A 252 15.52 -6.49 3.26
CA ALA A 252 14.77 -7.49 4.03
C ALA A 252 15.13 -8.95 3.71
N LYS A 253 15.20 -9.28 2.42
CA LYS A 253 15.46 -10.64 1.93
C LYS A 253 16.84 -11.15 2.37
N PRO A 254 17.96 -10.45 2.05
CA PRO A 254 19.27 -10.91 2.50
C PRO A 254 19.41 -10.91 4.03
N MET A 255 18.77 -9.97 4.75
CA MET A 255 18.79 -9.96 6.22
C MET A 255 18.13 -11.22 6.80
N SER A 256 17.03 -11.68 6.21
CA SER A 256 16.34 -12.90 6.60
C SER A 256 17.19 -14.14 6.31
N THR A 257 17.82 -14.21 5.14
CA THR A 257 18.76 -15.29 4.79
C THR A 257 19.96 -15.35 5.74
N CYS A 258 20.57 -14.21 6.08
CA CYS A 258 21.66 -14.14 7.06
C CYS A 258 21.25 -14.62 8.44
N SER A 259 20.03 -14.27 8.89
CA SER A 259 19.50 -14.73 10.17
C SER A 259 19.31 -16.25 10.21
N ILE A 260 18.82 -16.85 9.12
CA ILE A 260 18.68 -18.31 9.02
C ILE A 260 20.03 -19.01 9.15
N VAL A 261 21.05 -18.50 8.43
CA VAL A 261 22.42 -19.07 8.49
C VAL A 261 22.97 -19.01 9.91
N PHE A 262 22.74 -17.91 10.63
CA PHE A 262 23.17 -17.79 12.03
C PHE A 262 22.49 -18.83 12.93
N PHE A 263 21.18 -19.04 12.80
CA PHE A 263 20.47 -20.07 13.56
C PHE A 263 20.98 -21.48 13.27
N ILE A 264 21.25 -21.79 11.99
CA ILE A 264 21.79 -23.08 11.58
C ILE A 264 23.20 -23.28 12.16
N LEU A 265 24.07 -22.27 12.08
CA LEU A 265 25.44 -22.35 12.63
C LEU A 265 25.46 -22.46 14.15
N SER A 266 24.48 -21.89 14.85
CA SER A 266 24.38 -22.01 16.32
C SER A 266 23.86 -23.37 16.80
N LEU A 267 23.33 -24.19 15.90
CA LEU A 267 22.76 -25.53 16.17
C LEU A 267 23.75 -26.68 15.94
N VAL A 268 24.91 -26.38 15.30
CA VAL A 268 26.04 -27.29 15.05
C VAL A 268 27.11 -27.07 16.11
#